data_AF-A0A2U1MM50-F1
#
_entry.id   AF-A0A2U1MM50-F1
#
_cell.length_a   1.000
_cell.length_b   1.000
_cell.length_c   1.000
_cell.angle_alpha   90.00
_cell.angle_beta   90.00
_cell.angle_gamma   90.00
#
_symmetry.space_group_name_H-M   'P 1'
#
loop_
_entity.id
_entity.type
_entity.pdbx_description
1 polymer ?
#
loop_
_entity_poly.entity_id
_entity_poly.type
_entity_poly.pdbx_seq_one_letter_code
_entity_poly.pdbx_strand_id
1 'polypeptide(L)'
;MKATFKGIYRNYKNKFKDEYFVRRDGYKHPQEIRNFPPGNMSLSDWHEFCDHVTSEKHLKRSRANKANRGKQVYTSNHGSKSYAQSRHEEWNDGKGAYPDLVEQFKTKHIYKKGDKKGQWKNKAAESQYNRMLEIRKGQQGQEEQLTDKEIVAQVLGTKRGFNPGWGRVLAGSSSSSSSVRSNPAPAPQMTQS
;
A
#
# COMPACT_ATOMS: atom_id res chain seq x y z
N MET A 1 30.26 -19.08 12.20
CA MET A 1 29.29 -19.78 11.34
C MET A 1 29.37 -19.22 9.92
N LYS A 2 29.41 -20.07 8.89
CA LYS A 2 29.33 -19.62 7.48
C LYS A 2 27.93 -19.07 7.20
N ALA A 3 27.84 -17.98 6.46
CA ALA A 3 26.55 -17.41 6.12
C ALA A 3 25.92 -18.21 4.98
N THR A 4 24.66 -18.61 5.16
CA THR A 4 23.92 -19.36 4.14
C THR A 4 23.19 -18.42 3.19
N PHE A 5 22.99 -18.86 1.95
CA PHE A 5 22.19 -18.12 0.97
C PHE A 5 20.82 -17.74 1.53
N LYS A 6 20.10 -18.72 2.10
CA LYS A 6 18.75 -18.52 2.64
C LYS A 6 18.71 -17.50 3.78
N GLY A 7 19.72 -17.49 4.67
CA GLY A 7 19.82 -16.56 5.78
C GLY A 7 20.05 -15.11 5.32
N ILE A 8 21.02 -14.89 4.43
CA ILE A 8 21.33 -13.55 3.90
C ILE A 8 20.18 -13.03 3.02
N TYR A 9 19.65 -13.89 2.15
CA TYR A 9 18.56 -13.52 1.25
C TYR A 9 17.29 -13.15 2.01
N ARG A 10 17.04 -13.70 3.19
CA ARG A 10 15.88 -13.30 4.00
C ARG A 10 16.03 -11.90 4.60
N ASN A 11 17.23 -11.55 5.06
CA ASN A 11 17.43 -10.34 5.86
C ASN A 11 17.89 -9.13 5.02
N TYR A 12 18.72 -9.35 4.01
CA TYR A 12 19.41 -8.26 3.29
C TYR A 12 19.30 -8.36 1.76
N LYS A 13 18.31 -9.12 1.26
CA LYS A 13 18.10 -9.44 -0.17
C LYS A 13 18.50 -8.35 -1.16
N ASN A 14 17.91 -7.16 -1.03
CA ASN A 14 18.06 -6.11 -2.02
C ASN A 14 19.47 -5.54 -2.01
N LYS A 15 20.01 -5.20 -0.82
CA LYS A 15 21.37 -4.66 -0.68
C LYS A 15 22.42 -5.69 -1.10
N PHE A 16 22.25 -6.93 -0.63
CA PHE A 16 23.15 -8.04 -0.97
C PHE A 16 23.19 -8.32 -2.47
N LYS A 17 22.03 -8.48 -3.12
CA LYS A 17 21.97 -8.69 -4.57
C LYS A 17 22.59 -7.51 -5.32
N ASP A 18 22.31 -6.30 -4.88
CA ASP A 18 22.81 -5.09 -5.53
C ASP A 18 24.34 -4.99 -5.48
N GLU A 19 24.93 -5.18 -4.30
CA GLU A 19 26.38 -5.10 -4.07
C GLU A 19 27.18 -6.23 -4.71
N TYR A 20 26.75 -7.48 -4.51
CA TYR A 20 27.55 -8.65 -4.88
C TYR A 20 27.19 -9.24 -6.24
N PHE A 21 26.07 -8.84 -6.83
CA PHE A 21 25.63 -9.37 -8.12
C PHE A 21 25.41 -8.26 -9.17
N VAL A 22 24.59 -7.24 -8.88
CA VAL A 22 24.22 -6.23 -9.89
C VAL A 22 25.38 -5.29 -10.22
N ARG A 23 26.03 -4.70 -9.22
CA ARG A 23 27.16 -3.76 -9.42
C ARG A 23 28.38 -4.38 -10.08
N ARG A 24 28.48 -5.72 -10.07
CA ARG A 24 29.56 -6.50 -10.67
C ARG A 24 29.14 -7.12 -12.00
N ASP A 25 28.12 -6.55 -12.65
CA ASP A 25 27.61 -7.01 -13.94
C ASP A 25 27.20 -8.51 -13.98
N GLY A 26 26.72 -9.08 -12.87
CA GLY A 26 26.37 -10.50 -12.76
C GLY A 26 25.28 -10.98 -13.72
N TYR A 27 24.49 -10.08 -14.28
CA TYR A 27 23.55 -10.41 -15.35
C TYR A 27 24.20 -10.55 -16.73
N LYS A 28 25.32 -9.87 -16.99
CA LYS A 28 26.09 -9.95 -18.24
C LYS A 28 27.13 -11.08 -18.16
N HIS A 29 27.76 -11.23 -17.00
CA HIS A 29 28.85 -12.19 -16.74
C HIS A 29 28.48 -13.17 -15.62
N PRO A 30 27.39 -13.95 -15.75
CA PRO A 30 26.90 -14.82 -14.67
C PRO A 30 27.87 -15.94 -14.32
N GLN A 31 28.71 -16.40 -15.25
CA GLN A 31 29.69 -17.46 -14.99
C GLN A 31 30.92 -16.95 -14.24
N GLU A 32 31.40 -15.75 -14.58
CA GLU A 32 32.55 -15.14 -13.91
C GLU A 32 32.22 -14.85 -12.44
N ILE A 33 31.03 -14.31 -12.18
CA ILE A 33 30.63 -13.92 -10.84
C ILE A 33 30.50 -15.12 -9.89
N ARG A 34 30.22 -16.32 -10.40
CA ARG A 34 30.08 -17.56 -9.61
C ARG A 34 31.37 -17.93 -8.89
N ASN A 35 32.53 -17.53 -9.41
CA ASN A 35 33.81 -17.83 -8.78
C ASN A 35 34.17 -16.85 -7.65
N PHE A 36 33.37 -15.80 -7.44
CA PHE A 36 33.63 -14.75 -6.46
C PHE A 36 32.53 -14.66 -5.39
N PRO A 37 32.43 -15.68 -4.51
CA PRO A 37 31.44 -15.66 -3.44
C PRO A 37 31.72 -14.50 -2.46
N PRO A 38 30.68 -13.90 -1.86
CA PRO A 38 30.83 -12.84 -0.90
C PRO A 38 31.28 -13.36 0.47
N GLY A 39 32.41 -12.83 0.96
CA GLY A 39 32.87 -12.97 2.34
C GLY A 39 32.84 -14.41 2.87
N ASN A 40 32.00 -14.66 3.88
CA ASN A 40 31.87 -15.94 4.56
C ASN A 40 30.81 -16.89 3.95
N MET A 41 30.34 -16.63 2.73
CA MET A 41 29.41 -17.51 2.01
C MET A 41 30.17 -18.68 1.37
N SER A 42 29.61 -19.88 1.46
CA SER A 42 30.19 -21.04 0.77
C SER A 42 30.01 -20.89 -0.75
N LEU A 43 30.94 -21.49 -1.53
CA LEU A 43 30.81 -21.48 -3.00
C LEU A 43 29.51 -22.16 -3.46
N SER A 44 29.08 -23.21 -2.78
CA SER A 44 27.83 -23.91 -3.05
C SER A 44 26.61 -23.01 -2.82
N ASP A 45 26.55 -22.30 -1.69
CA ASP A 45 25.47 -21.34 -1.39
C ASP A 45 25.44 -20.20 -2.42
N TRP A 46 26.62 -19.74 -2.85
CA TRP A 46 26.73 -18.68 -3.83
C TRP A 46 26.29 -19.12 -5.23
N HIS A 47 26.60 -20.34 -5.64
CA HIS A 47 26.07 -20.94 -6.86
C HIS A 47 24.55 -21.06 -6.81
N GLU A 48 23.98 -21.55 -5.71
CA GLU A 48 22.52 -21.62 -5.52
C GLU A 48 21.87 -20.23 -5.65
N PHE A 49 22.49 -19.20 -5.06
CA PHE A 49 22.04 -17.82 -5.21
C PHE A 49 22.08 -17.37 -6.68
N CYS A 50 23.20 -17.57 -7.38
CA CYS A 50 23.38 -17.16 -8.76
C CYS A 50 22.33 -17.83 -9.67
N ASP A 51 22.16 -19.15 -9.55
CA ASP A 51 21.14 -19.92 -10.27
C ASP A 51 19.74 -19.40 -9.97
N HIS A 52 19.45 -19.09 -8.71
CA HIS A 52 18.16 -18.56 -8.33
C HIS A 52 17.86 -17.22 -9.00
N VAL A 53 18.80 -16.26 -9.00
CA VAL A 53 18.56 -14.91 -9.51
C VAL A 53 18.64 -14.79 -11.04
N THR A 54 19.33 -15.72 -11.71
CA THR A 54 19.38 -15.82 -13.17
C THR A 54 18.29 -16.72 -13.76
N SER A 55 17.64 -17.56 -12.93
CA SER A 55 16.56 -18.43 -13.40
C SER A 55 15.46 -17.66 -14.15
N GLU A 56 14.94 -18.25 -15.22
CA GLU A 56 13.89 -17.65 -16.03
C GLU A 56 12.66 -17.30 -15.19
N LYS A 57 12.26 -18.20 -14.28
CA LYS A 57 11.17 -17.99 -13.33
C LYS A 57 11.37 -16.73 -12.48
N HIS A 58 12.58 -16.51 -11.96
CA HIS A 58 12.89 -15.32 -11.16
C HIS A 58 12.88 -14.05 -12.02
N LEU A 59 13.49 -14.09 -13.20
CA LEU A 59 13.55 -12.96 -14.12
C LEU A 59 12.15 -12.54 -14.59
N LYS A 60 11.30 -13.50 -15.00
CA LYS A 60 9.91 -13.25 -15.39
C LYS A 60 9.13 -12.58 -14.28
N ARG A 61 9.23 -13.10 -13.05
CA ARG A 61 8.59 -12.51 -11.86
C ARG A 61 9.13 -11.11 -11.56
N SER A 62 10.44 -10.92 -11.64
CA SER A 62 11.08 -9.63 -11.38
C SER A 62 10.63 -8.56 -12.38
N ARG A 63 10.60 -8.89 -13.69
CA ARG A 63 10.10 -8.01 -14.76
C ARG A 63 8.63 -7.66 -14.55
N ALA A 64 7.79 -8.65 -14.28
CA ALA A 64 6.36 -8.42 -14.02
C ALA A 64 6.15 -7.52 -12.79
N ASN A 65 6.86 -7.77 -11.69
CA ASN A 65 6.78 -6.93 -10.49
C ASN A 65 7.27 -5.50 -10.75
N LYS A 66 8.33 -5.31 -11.53
CA LYS A 66 8.81 -3.98 -11.93
C LYS A 66 7.77 -3.25 -12.78
N ALA A 67 7.20 -3.92 -13.77
CA ALA A 67 6.12 -3.36 -14.60
C ALA A 67 4.89 -2.99 -13.75
N ASN A 68 4.49 -3.85 -12.82
CA ASN A 68 3.36 -3.57 -11.92
C ASN A 68 3.63 -2.41 -10.97
N ARG A 69 4.86 -2.29 -10.43
CA ARG A 69 5.25 -1.10 -9.65
C ARG A 69 5.24 0.16 -10.50
N GLY A 70 5.60 0.07 -11.79
CA GLY A 70 5.49 1.19 -12.73
C GLY A 70 4.07 1.68 -12.97
N LYS A 71 3.05 0.85 -12.74
CA LYS A 71 1.62 1.25 -12.82
C LYS A 71 1.13 2.00 -11.58
N GLN A 72 1.95 2.12 -10.53
CA GLN A 72 1.57 2.81 -9.31
C GLN A 72 1.67 4.33 -9.51
N VAL A 73 0.53 5.02 -9.52
CA VAL A 73 0.44 6.47 -9.79
C VAL A 73 1.04 7.32 -8.66
N TYR A 74 0.84 6.90 -7.41
CA TYR A 74 1.38 7.58 -6.23
C TYR A 74 1.66 6.61 -5.08
N THR A 75 2.59 7.01 -4.21
CA THR A 75 3.01 6.22 -3.05
C THR A 75 2.18 6.55 -1.82
N SER A 76 1.99 5.57 -0.94
CA SER A 76 1.25 5.73 0.30
C SER A 76 2.03 5.18 1.50
N ASN A 77 1.69 5.67 2.70
CA ASN A 77 2.27 5.31 3.99
C ASN A 77 1.67 4.04 4.64
N HIS A 78 0.76 3.32 3.99
CA HIS A 78 0.12 2.15 4.62
C HIS A 78 1.08 0.99 4.93
N GLY A 79 2.24 0.95 4.25
CA GLY A 79 3.17 -0.18 4.37
C GLY A 79 2.50 -1.48 3.94
N SER A 80 2.56 -2.50 4.80
CA SER A 80 1.90 -3.80 4.60
C SER A 80 0.44 -3.83 5.05
N LYS A 81 -0.04 -2.80 5.75
CA LYS A 81 -1.41 -2.75 6.27
C LYS A 81 -2.37 -2.35 5.17
N SER A 82 -3.54 -2.98 5.14
CA SER A 82 -4.62 -2.55 4.26
C SER A 82 -5.25 -1.25 4.76
N TYR A 83 -5.97 -0.54 3.89
CA TYR A 83 -6.70 0.67 4.27
C TYR A 83 -7.76 0.35 5.33
N ALA A 84 -8.52 -0.73 5.14
CA ALA A 84 -9.50 -1.22 6.11
C ALA A 84 -8.87 -1.54 7.48
N GLN A 85 -7.72 -2.23 7.51
CA GLN A 85 -7.03 -2.54 8.75
C GLN A 85 -6.57 -1.24 9.45
N SER A 86 -5.97 -0.32 8.70
CA SER A 86 -5.53 0.97 9.25
C SER A 86 -6.68 1.78 9.83
N ARG A 87 -7.88 1.70 9.23
CA ARG A 87 -9.10 2.35 9.75
C ARG A 87 -9.58 1.73 11.05
N HIS A 88 -9.56 0.40 11.12
CA HIS A 88 -10.00 -0.32 12.31
C HIS A 88 -9.05 -0.05 13.49
N GLU A 89 -7.73 -0.04 13.24
CA GLU A 89 -6.75 0.35 14.25
C GLU A 89 -6.95 1.80 14.71
N GLU A 90 -7.14 2.75 13.79
CA GLU A 90 -7.41 4.16 14.13
C GLU A 90 -8.73 4.36 14.91
N TRP A 91 -9.71 3.46 14.74
CA TRP A 91 -10.93 3.42 15.56
C TRP A 91 -10.64 2.87 16.96
N ASN A 92 -9.87 1.79 17.07
CA ASN A 92 -9.45 1.17 18.34
C ASN A 92 -8.56 2.11 19.18
N ASP A 93 -7.79 3.01 18.55
CA ASP A 93 -6.90 3.97 19.21
C ASP A 93 -7.65 5.13 19.92
N GLY A 94 -8.92 4.94 20.28
CA GLY A 94 -9.64 5.80 21.24
C GLY A 94 -10.31 7.04 20.65
N LYS A 95 -10.45 7.16 19.32
CA LYS A 95 -11.15 8.29 18.70
C LYS A 95 -12.67 8.16 18.65
N GLY A 96 -13.22 6.99 19.00
CA GLY A 96 -14.67 6.74 19.05
C GLY A 96 -15.41 6.85 17.70
N ALA A 97 -14.72 7.24 16.63
CA ALA A 97 -15.27 7.41 15.30
C ALA A 97 -14.27 6.94 14.25
N TYR A 98 -14.77 6.34 13.18
CA TYR A 98 -13.94 6.03 12.03
C TYR A 98 -13.41 7.32 11.40
N PRO A 99 -12.12 7.37 11.01
CA PRO A 99 -11.59 8.50 10.25
C PRO A 99 -12.39 8.69 8.97
N ASP A 100 -12.68 9.95 8.67
CA ASP A 100 -13.16 10.39 7.36
C ASP A 100 -12.23 9.85 6.26
N LEU A 101 -12.82 9.24 5.22
CA LEU A 101 -12.08 8.63 4.12
C LEU A 101 -11.24 9.65 3.35
N VAL A 102 -11.72 10.87 3.18
CA VAL A 102 -11.02 11.95 2.48
C VAL A 102 -9.83 12.45 3.31
N GLU A 103 -10.03 12.71 4.60
CA GLU A 103 -8.93 13.08 5.51
C GLU A 103 -7.92 11.94 5.71
N GLN A 104 -8.38 10.69 5.70
CA GLN A 104 -7.49 9.55 5.76
C GLN A 104 -6.63 9.45 4.50
N PHE A 105 -7.19 9.77 3.32
CA PHE A 105 -6.44 9.80 2.08
C PHE A 105 -5.29 10.80 2.18
N LYS A 106 -5.56 12.04 2.60
CA LYS A 106 -4.52 13.05 2.87
C LYS A 106 -3.48 12.56 3.87
N THR A 107 -3.93 12.07 5.03
CA THR A 107 -3.09 11.57 6.10
C THR A 107 -2.09 10.53 5.61
N LYS A 108 -2.45 9.71 4.64
CA LYS A 108 -1.63 8.60 4.15
C LYS A 108 -0.72 8.98 2.98
N HIS A 109 -0.91 10.15 2.38
CA HIS A 109 -0.14 10.65 1.24
C HIS A 109 0.75 11.86 1.53
N ILE A 110 0.74 12.37 2.77
CA ILE A 110 1.68 13.40 3.24
C ILE A 110 2.90 12.82 3.96
N TYR A 111 3.98 13.58 4.07
CA TYR A 111 5.10 13.26 4.95
C TYR A 111 4.70 13.43 6.42
N LYS A 112 5.05 12.45 7.27
CA LYS A 112 4.72 12.44 8.69
C LYS A 112 5.82 13.00 9.61
N LYS A 113 7.06 13.02 9.13
CA LYS A 113 8.26 13.36 9.90
C LYS A 113 9.26 14.12 9.01
N GLY A 114 10.21 14.79 9.66
CA GLY A 114 11.27 15.59 9.01
C GLY A 114 10.77 16.93 8.49
N ASP A 115 11.65 17.66 7.79
CA ASP A 115 11.43 19.04 7.33
C ASP A 115 10.26 19.18 6.34
N LYS A 116 9.90 18.07 5.68
CA LYS A 116 8.76 18.01 4.74
C LYS A 116 7.44 17.66 5.41
N LYS A 117 7.38 17.56 6.74
CA LYS A 117 6.16 17.17 7.47
C LYS A 117 4.97 18.00 7.01
N GLY A 118 3.87 17.33 6.68
CA GLY A 118 2.65 17.97 6.18
C GLY A 118 2.61 18.18 4.67
N GLN A 119 3.75 18.15 3.97
CA GLN A 119 3.79 18.27 2.51
C GLN A 119 3.34 16.96 1.83
N TRP A 120 2.77 17.10 0.63
CA TRP A 120 2.40 15.97 -0.21
C TRP A 120 3.62 15.23 -0.74
N LYS A 121 3.54 13.90 -0.74
CA LYS A 121 4.59 13.05 -1.34
C LYS A 121 4.56 13.03 -2.86
N ASN A 122 3.39 13.30 -3.44
CA ASN A 122 3.16 13.25 -4.87
C ASN A 122 2.07 14.27 -5.24
N LYS A 123 2.36 15.13 -6.23
CA LYS A 123 1.42 16.13 -6.73
C LYS A 123 0.13 15.51 -7.28
N ALA A 124 0.18 14.31 -7.87
CA ALA A 124 -1.01 13.61 -8.32
C ALA A 124 -1.94 13.28 -7.15
N ALA A 125 -1.41 12.86 -6.00
CA ALA A 125 -2.23 12.60 -4.82
C ALA A 125 -2.86 13.90 -4.28
N GLU A 126 -2.12 15.00 -4.29
CA GLU A 126 -2.65 16.33 -3.95
C GLU A 126 -3.81 16.74 -4.87
N SER A 127 -3.65 16.60 -6.20
CA SER A 127 -4.71 16.89 -7.16
C SER A 127 -5.97 16.05 -6.94
N GLN A 128 -5.81 14.75 -6.64
CA GLN A 128 -6.96 13.90 -6.31
C GLN A 128 -7.67 14.36 -5.03
N TYR A 129 -6.91 14.70 -3.98
CA TYR A 129 -7.52 15.22 -2.76
C TYR A 129 -8.23 16.56 -2.96
N ASN A 130 -7.64 17.48 -3.72
CA ASN A 130 -8.27 18.76 -4.07
C ASN A 130 -9.58 18.52 -4.83
N ARG A 131 -9.62 17.53 -5.74
CA ARG A 131 -10.85 17.14 -6.42
C ARG A 131 -11.92 16.60 -5.47
N MET A 132 -11.54 15.84 -4.44
CA MET A 132 -12.48 15.41 -3.40
C MET A 132 -13.06 16.60 -2.62
N LEU A 133 -12.23 17.60 -2.29
CA LEU A 133 -12.68 18.82 -1.61
C LEU A 133 -13.59 19.69 -2.48
N GLU A 134 -13.31 19.80 -3.77
CA GLU A 134 -14.18 20.50 -4.73
C GLU A 134 -15.58 19.88 -4.76
N ILE A 135 -15.65 18.55 -4.81
CA ILE A 135 -16.93 17.81 -4.78
C ILE A 135 -17.68 18.08 -3.47
N ARG A 136 -16.99 18.06 -2.32
CA ARG A 136 -17.60 18.44 -1.03
C ARG A 136 -18.15 19.85 -1.03
N LYS A 137 -17.36 20.80 -1.52
CA LYS A 137 -17.74 22.22 -1.54
C LYS A 137 -18.93 22.48 -2.46
N GLY A 138 -18.97 21.82 -3.63
CA GLY A 138 -20.05 21.93 -4.61
C GLY A 138 -21.40 21.39 -4.14
N GLN A 139 -21.43 20.58 -3.07
CA GLN A 139 -22.65 20.02 -2.49
C GLN A 139 -23.25 20.88 -1.37
N GLN A 140 -22.58 21.97 -0.96
CA GLN A 140 -23.12 22.88 0.05
C GLN A 140 -24.45 23.47 -0.43
N GLY A 141 -25.53 23.20 0.30
CA GLY A 141 -26.88 23.64 -0.03
C GLY A 141 -27.70 22.67 -0.88
N GLN A 142 -27.18 21.47 -1.18
CA GLN A 142 -27.95 20.41 -1.84
C GLN A 142 -28.64 19.51 -0.79
N GLU A 143 -29.88 19.11 -1.07
CA GLU A 143 -30.66 18.20 -0.20
C GLU A 143 -30.08 16.78 -0.19
N GLU A 144 -29.52 16.32 -1.32
CA GLU A 144 -28.82 15.04 -1.43
C GLU A 144 -27.32 15.28 -1.58
N GLN A 145 -26.55 14.85 -0.57
CA GLN A 145 -25.09 14.95 -0.56
C GLN A 145 -24.48 13.56 -0.70
N LEU A 146 -23.44 13.45 -1.51
CA LEU A 146 -22.66 12.23 -1.64
C LEU A 146 -21.91 11.96 -0.33
N THR A 147 -21.93 10.71 0.09
CA THR A 147 -21.10 10.25 1.20
C THR A 147 -19.62 10.29 0.82
N ASP A 148 -18.72 10.38 1.81
CA ASP A 148 -17.27 10.35 1.57
C ASP A 148 -16.81 9.13 0.78
N LYS A 149 -17.52 8.01 0.94
CA LYS A 149 -17.31 6.79 0.16
C LYS A 149 -17.53 7.06 -1.32
N GLU A 150 -18.63 7.69 -1.67
CA GLU A 150 -19.02 7.95 -3.05
C GLU A 150 -18.10 9.00 -3.67
N ILE A 151 -17.72 10.03 -2.91
CA ILE A 151 -16.73 11.03 -3.35
C ILE A 151 -15.39 10.36 -3.67
N VAL A 152 -14.86 9.53 -2.75
CA VAL A 152 -13.59 8.82 -2.97
C VAL A 152 -13.69 7.85 -4.15
N ALA A 153 -14.81 7.13 -4.28
CA ALA A 153 -15.06 6.22 -5.40
C ALA A 153 -15.15 6.95 -6.75
N GLN A 154 -15.77 8.13 -6.78
CA GLN A 154 -15.87 8.97 -7.98
C GLN A 154 -14.50 9.50 -8.41
N VAL A 155 -13.67 9.92 -7.45
CA VAL A 155 -12.36 10.51 -7.73
C VAL A 155 -11.29 9.46 -8.05
N LEU A 156 -11.21 8.39 -7.25
CA LEU A 156 -10.19 7.34 -7.43
C LEU A 156 -10.64 6.22 -8.39
N GLY A 157 -11.90 6.24 -8.82
CA GLY A 157 -12.54 5.21 -9.61
C GLY A 157 -12.98 3.99 -8.79
N THR A 158 -13.70 3.08 -9.43
CA THR A 158 -14.11 1.79 -8.86
C THR A 158 -13.63 0.65 -9.75
N LYS A 159 -13.38 -0.52 -9.16
CA LYS A 159 -13.10 -1.76 -9.90
C LYS A 159 -14.00 -2.87 -9.39
N ARG A 160 -14.38 -3.80 -10.27
CA ARG A 160 -15.19 -4.96 -9.87
C ARG A 160 -14.52 -5.69 -8.70
N GLY A 161 -15.21 -5.77 -7.57
CA GLY A 161 -14.71 -6.42 -6.35
C GLY A 161 -13.65 -5.63 -5.58
N PHE A 162 -13.36 -4.36 -5.93
CA PHE A 162 -12.33 -3.56 -5.26
C PHE A 162 -12.61 -2.05 -5.32
N ASN A 163 -12.64 -1.42 -4.15
CA ASN A 163 -12.70 0.04 -4.01
C ASN A 163 -11.32 0.59 -3.63
N PRO A 164 -10.71 1.44 -4.50
CA PRO A 164 -9.50 2.17 -4.16
C PRO A 164 -9.66 2.95 -2.85
N GLY A 165 -8.67 2.87 -1.96
CA GLY A 165 -8.76 3.47 -0.64
C GLY A 165 -9.68 2.74 0.35
N TRP A 166 -10.12 1.51 0.06
CA TRP A 166 -10.90 0.70 1.02
C TRP A 166 -10.43 -0.75 1.04
N GLY A 167 -10.35 -1.40 -0.13
CA GLY A 167 -10.00 -2.81 -0.24
C GLY A 167 -10.99 -3.61 -1.08
N ARG A 168 -11.04 -4.93 -0.85
CA ARG A 168 -11.97 -5.82 -1.57
C ARG A 168 -13.41 -5.56 -1.14
N VAL A 169 -14.31 -5.56 -2.12
CA VAL A 169 -15.76 -5.57 -1.88
C VAL A 169 -16.18 -7.00 -1.54
N LEU A 170 -16.96 -7.18 -0.47
CA LEU A 170 -17.49 -8.48 -0.08
C LEU A 170 -18.54 -8.94 -1.11
N ALA A 171 -18.52 -10.23 -1.45
CA ALA A 171 -19.52 -10.81 -2.33
C ALA A 171 -20.90 -10.74 -1.65
N GLY A 172 -21.92 -10.27 -2.37
CA GLY A 172 -23.29 -10.10 -1.85
C GLY A 172 -23.71 -8.64 -1.57
N SER A 173 -22.80 -7.67 -1.60
CA SER A 173 -23.13 -6.23 -1.46
C SER A 173 -23.48 -5.54 -2.79
N SER A 174 -23.89 -6.29 -3.82
CA SER A 174 -24.45 -5.68 -5.03
C SER A 174 -25.69 -4.88 -4.65
N SER A 175 -25.70 -3.60 -5.00
CA SER A 175 -26.76 -2.65 -4.70
C SER A 175 -28.12 -3.15 -5.23
N SER A 176 -28.92 -3.73 -4.35
CA SER A 176 -30.37 -3.68 -4.49
C SER A 176 -30.79 -2.38 -3.81
N SER A 177 -31.32 -1.44 -4.59
CA SER A 177 -31.98 -0.25 -4.08
C SER A 177 -33.03 -0.65 -3.05
N SER A 178 -32.79 -0.36 -1.77
CA SER A 178 -33.82 -0.38 -0.76
C SER A 178 -33.56 0.76 0.22
N SER A 179 -34.33 1.81 0.04
CA SER A 179 -34.50 2.92 0.97
C SER A 179 -34.74 2.38 2.38
N VAL A 180 -33.78 2.54 3.28
CA VAL A 180 -34.06 2.45 4.71
C VAL A 180 -33.29 3.55 5.41
N ARG A 181 -34.03 4.64 5.69
CA ARG A 181 -33.70 5.54 6.79
C ARG A 181 -33.62 4.70 8.07
N SER A 182 -32.53 4.80 8.81
CA SER A 182 -32.43 4.89 10.28
C SER A 182 -31.21 4.15 10.82
N ASN A 183 -30.41 4.85 11.64
CA ASN A 183 -30.18 4.41 13.02
C ASN A 183 -29.78 5.64 13.85
N PRO A 184 -30.60 6.06 14.84
CA PRO A 184 -30.14 6.95 15.89
C PRO A 184 -29.22 6.19 16.85
N ALA A 185 -28.31 6.93 17.48
CA ALA A 185 -27.37 6.40 18.48
C ALA A 185 -28.10 5.73 19.66
N PRO A 186 -27.53 4.66 20.27
CA PRO A 186 -28.11 4.05 21.46
C PRO A 186 -28.05 5.04 22.63
N ALA A 187 -29.19 5.28 23.27
CA ALA A 187 -29.31 6.17 24.43
C ALA A 187 -28.57 5.57 25.65
N PRO A 188 -27.85 6.39 26.45
CA PRO A 188 -27.21 5.93 27.67
C PRO A 188 -28.26 5.60 28.75
N GLN A 189 -28.12 4.42 29.37
CA GLN A 189 -28.97 3.99 30.47
C GLN A 189 -28.62 4.77 31.74
N MET A 190 -29.61 5.46 32.32
CA MET A 190 -29.48 6.08 33.64
C MET A 190 -29.62 4.99 34.71
N THR A 191 -28.56 4.77 35.48
CA THR A 191 -28.62 4.04 36.76
C THR A 191 -29.21 4.96 37.82
N GLN A 192 -30.36 4.61 38.38
CA GLN A 192 -30.86 5.22 39.62
C GLN A 192 -30.26 4.49 40.83
N SER A 193 -30.02 5.28 41.88
CA SER A 193 -29.34 4.97 43.15
C SER A 193 -29.95 3.84 43.95
#